data_AF-A0A7H2BEB9-F1
#
_entry.id   AF-A0A7H2BEB9-F1
#
_cell.length_a   1.000
_cell.length_b   1.000
_cell.length_c   1.000
_cell.angle_alpha   90.00
_cell.angle_beta   90.00
_cell.angle_gamma   90.00
#
_symmetry.space_group_name_H-M   'P 1'
#
loop_
_entity.id
_entity.type
_entity.pdbx_description
1 polymer ?
#
loop_
_entity_poly.entity_id
_entity_poly.type
_entity_poly.pdbx_seq_one_letter_code
_entity_poly.pdbx_strand_id
1 'polypeptide(L)'
;MAREFADFERALDSFGPPRGVITRRKLGEVPVDIIPFGPIARGGHLEHGDSHWELRGLQEAYDSAELCIIGDSSVKIPQIYAMMGLKIIVWGERAFPTDCTDFHHLLVASCKILDESGELWESPLWEDEDVIEQCEGNPELLAAYSAGRKLAVLFAGVALERCIEILADPGNREVFVITALRDYRDPRTNSNYKKMYEVFFLGIRTI
;
A
#
# COMPACT_ATOMS: atom_id res chain seq x y z
N MET A 1 -4.49 -16.64 17.98
CA MET A 1 -3.57 -16.09 16.97
C MET A 1 -2.29 -16.90 17.03
N ALA A 2 -1.78 -17.41 15.91
CA ALA A 2 -0.57 -18.23 15.88
C ALA A 2 0.63 -17.43 16.39
N ARG A 3 1.45 -18.03 17.24
CA ARG A 3 2.67 -17.41 17.79
C ARG A 3 3.95 -17.99 17.18
N GLU A 4 3.84 -19.17 16.59
CA GLU A 4 4.94 -19.92 15.98
C GLU A 4 4.54 -20.39 14.58
N PHE A 5 5.51 -20.58 13.68
CA PHE A 5 5.26 -20.97 12.29
C PHE A 5 4.51 -22.30 12.17
N ALA A 6 4.85 -23.28 13.01
CA ALA A 6 4.18 -24.58 13.02
C ALA A 6 2.66 -24.49 13.31
N ASP A 7 2.22 -23.51 14.11
CA ASP A 7 0.80 -23.29 14.36
C ASP A 7 0.10 -22.66 13.15
N PHE A 8 0.80 -21.76 12.45
CA PHE A 8 0.32 -21.17 11.21
C PHE A 8 0.21 -22.22 10.10
N GLU A 9 1.23 -23.04 9.91
CA GLU A 9 1.24 -24.13 8.92
C GLU A 9 0.10 -25.12 9.18
N ARG A 10 -0.10 -25.53 10.44
CA ARG A 10 -1.24 -26.39 10.81
C ARG A 10 -2.59 -25.74 10.49
N ALA A 11 -2.72 -24.43 10.68
CA ALA A 11 -3.92 -23.70 10.30
C ALA A 11 -4.09 -23.63 8.77
N LEU A 12 -3.00 -23.42 8.02
CA LEU A 12 -3.04 -23.41 6.56
C LEU A 12 -3.47 -24.76 5.98
N ASP A 13 -3.01 -25.87 6.57
CA ASP A 13 -3.33 -27.22 6.09
C ASP A 13 -4.81 -27.57 6.21
N SER A 14 -5.55 -26.87 7.07
CA SER A 14 -7.02 -26.96 7.11
C SER A 14 -7.70 -26.47 5.83
N PHE A 15 -7.02 -25.68 5.01
CA PHE A 15 -7.47 -25.21 3.69
C PHE A 15 -6.96 -26.07 2.52
N GLY A 16 -6.28 -27.18 2.81
CA GLY A 16 -5.72 -28.09 1.81
C GLY A 16 -4.20 -27.94 1.60
N PRO A 17 -3.62 -28.66 0.64
CA PRO A 17 -2.18 -28.64 0.39
C PRO A 17 -1.70 -27.33 -0.25
N PRO A 18 -0.41 -26.98 -0.09
CA PRO A 18 0.18 -25.80 -0.73
C PRO A 18 0.18 -25.90 -2.26
N ARG A 19 0.13 -24.74 -2.94
CA ARG A 19 0.23 -24.66 -4.41
C ARG A 19 1.43 -23.80 -4.82
N GLY A 20 2.57 -24.45 -5.04
CA GLY A 20 3.83 -23.82 -5.46
C GLY A 20 4.57 -23.11 -4.34
N VAL A 21 3.88 -22.24 -3.58
CA VAL A 21 4.42 -21.56 -2.39
C VAL A 21 3.66 -21.96 -1.13
N ILE A 22 4.35 -21.97 0.01
CA ILE A 22 3.81 -22.48 1.29
C ILE A 22 2.60 -21.71 1.80
N THR A 23 2.43 -20.44 1.44
CA THR A 23 1.30 -19.58 1.85
C THR A 23 0.07 -19.70 0.95
N ARG A 24 0.20 -20.29 -0.25
CA ARG A 24 -0.88 -20.35 -1.23
C ARG A 24 -1.74 -21.58 -1.03
N ARG A 25 -3.05 -21.39 -0.95
CA ARG A 25 -4.07 -22.44 -0.83
C ARG A 25 -5.11 -22.31 -1.95
N LYS A 26 -5.90 -23.36 -2.16
CA LYS A 26 -7.01 -23.38 -3.12
C LYS A 26 -8.32 -23.40 -2.35
N LEU A 27 -9.06 -22.29 -2.37
CA LEU A 27 -10.40 -22.20 -1.78
C LEU A 27 -11.44 -22.32 -2.89
N GLY A 28 -12.11 -23.48 -2.96
CA GLY A 28 -12.92 -23.83 -4.13
C GLY A 28 -12.03 -23.93 -5.38
N GLU A 29 -12.29 -23.09 -6.38
CA GLU A 29 -11.47 -22.97 -7.59
C GLU A 29 -10.49 -21.78 -7.57
N VAL A 30 -10.53 -20.96 -6.51
CA VAL A 30 -9.77 -19.71 -6.43
C VAL A 30 -8.45 -19.94 -5.67
N PRO A 31 -7.29 -19.59 -6.26
CA PRO A 31 -6.04 -19.53 -5.53
C PRO A 31 -6.05 -18.33 -4.57
N VAL A 32 -5.72 -18.57 -3.30
CA VAL A 32 -5.68 -17.55 -2.25
C VAL A 32 -4.33 -17.59 -1.56
N ASP A 33 -3.68 -16.44 -1.46
CA ASP A 33 -2.46 -16.26 -0.66
C ASP A 33 -2.85 -15.89 0.78
N ILE A 34 -2.43 -16.71 1.74
CA ILE A 34 -2.69 -16.49 3.15
C ILE A 34 -1.37 -16.11 3.82
N ILE A 35 -1.28 -14.87 4.31
CA ILE A 35 -0.04 -14.30 4.83
C ILE A 35 -0.06 -14.29 6.37
N PRO A 36 0.95 -14.84 7.04
CA PRO A 36 1.05 -14.83 8.50
C PRO A 36 1.62 -13.50 9.01
N PHE A 37 0.79 -12.63 9.60
CA PHE A 37 1.26 -11.38 10.22
C PHE A 37 0.85 -11.29 11.70
N GLY A 38 1.34 -10.27 12.40
CA GLY A 38 1.11 -10.06 13.83
C GLY A 38 2.22 -10.68 14.69
N PRO A 39 1.91 -11.29 15.85
CA PRO A 39 2.93 -11.80 16.80
C PRO A 39 3.91 -12.83 16.23
N ILE A 40 3.51 -13.53 15.17
CA ILE A 40 4.37 -14.47 14.43
C ILE A 40 5.48 -13.76 13.63
N ALA A 41 5.24 -12.52 13.19
CA ALA A 41 6.15 -11.71 12.38
C ALA A 41 7.01 -10.82 13.28
N ARG A 42 7.96 -11.41 14.01
CA ARG A 42 8.80 -10.67 14.96
C ARG A 42 9.65 -9.65 14.22
N GLY A 43 9.54 -8.38 14.63
CA GLY A 43 10.22 -7.27 13.94
C GLY A 43 9.64 -6.93 12.57
N GLY A 44 8.46 -7.47 12.21
CA GLY A 44 7.84 -7.26 10.90
C GLY A 44 8.38 -8.17 9.80
N HIS A 45 9.11 -9.22 10.16
CA HIS A 45 9.65 -10.21 9.23
C HIS A 45 9.27 -11.62 9.66
N LEU A 46 9.29 -12.53 8.69
CA LEU A 46 9.20 -13.96 8.95
C LEU A 46 10.14 -14.70 8.02
N GLU A 47 10.88 -15.64 8.56
CA GLU A 47 11.75 -16.55 7.81
C GLU A 47 11.33 -18.00 8.06
N HIS A 48 11.33 -18.79 6.99
CA HIS A 48 11.10 -20.23 7.08
C HIS A 48 11.81 -20.96 5.94
N GLY A 49 12.83 -21.76 6.27
CA GLY A 49 13.71 -22.37 5.27
C GLY A 49 14.39 -21.29 4.45
N ASP A 50 14.31 -21.39 3.12
CA ASP A 50 14.84 -20.39 2.18
C ASP A 50 13.85 -19.25 1.88
N SER A 51 12.68 -19.23 2.54
CA SER A 51 11.65 -18.21 2.32
C SER A 51 11.77 -17.07 3.33
N HIS A 52 11.66 -15.84 2.82
CA HIS A 52 11.60 -14.61 3.61
C HIS A 52 10.32 -13.84 3.24
N TRP A 53 9.59 -13.39 4.25
CA TRP A 53 8.47 -12.47 4.09
C TRP A 53 8.75 -11.17 4.83
N GLU A 54 8.62 -10.09 4.07
CA GLU A 54 8.49 -8.74 4.58
C GLU A 54 7.01 -8.49 4.92
N LEU A 55 6.74 -8.19 6.20
CA LEU A 55 5.40 -8.16 6.77
C LEU A 55 5.11 -6.85 7.51
N ARG A 56 6.04 -5.88 7.50
CA ARG A 56 5.81 -4.53 8.03
C ARG A 56 4.61 -3.88 7.33
N GLY A 57 3.79 -3.17 8.09
CA GLY A 57 2.58 -2.51 7.59
C GLY A 57 1.33 -3.41 7.54
N LEU A 58 1.44 -4.74 7.63
CA LEU A 58 0.26 -5.62 7.58
C LEU A 58 -0.62 -5.49 8.82
N GLN A 59 -0.03 -5.28 10.00
CA GLN A 59 -0.79 -5.10 11.23
C GLN A 59 -1.54 -3.76 11.19
N GLU A 60 -0.86 -2.69 10.79
CA GLU A 60 -1.42 -1.35 10.61
C GLU A 60 -2.54 -1.34 9.57
N ALA A 61 -2.34 -2.02 8.44
CA ALA A 61 -3.35 -2.19 7.41
C ALA A 61 -4.56 -2.98 7.90
N TYR A 62 -4.36 -4.02 8.72
CA TYR A 62 -5.46 -4.79 9.30
C TYR A 62 -6.23 -3.99 10.35
N ASP A 63 -5.55 -3.25 11.22
CA ASP A 63 -6.18 -2.49 12.30
C ASP A 63 -7.00 -1.33 11.77
N SER A 64 -6.54 -0.67 10.70
CA SER A 64 -7.25 0.40 10.00
C SER A 64 -8.29 -0.06 8.97
N ALA A 65 -8.34 -1.37 8.66
CA ALA A 65 -9.25 -1.91 7.66
C ALA A 65 -10.73 -1.71 8.01
N GLU A 66 -11.50 -1.31 7.01
CA GLU A 66 -12.93 -1.05 7.11
C GLU A 66 -13.73 -2.32 6.85
N LEU A 67 -14.87 -2.46 7.52
CA LEU A 67 -15.76 -3.60 7.33
C LEU A 67 -16.71 -3.31 6.15
N CYS A 68 -16.53 -4.02 5.05
CA CYS A 68 -17.37 -3.89 3.86
C CYS A 68 -18.32 -5.09 3.74
N ILE A 69 -19.54 -4.84 3.29
CA ILE A 69 -20.51 -5.89 2.97
C ILE A 69 -20.40 -6.23 1.49
N ILE A 70 -20.06 -7.48 1.17
CA ILE A 70 -19.98 -7.99 -0.20
C ILE A 70 -20.93 -9.19 -0.31
N GLY A 71 -22.06 -8.98 -0.99
CA GLY A 71 -23.16 -9.96 -1.00
C GLY A 71 -23.65 -10.23 0.42
N ASP A 72 -23.69 -11.50 0.81
CA ASP A 72 -24.11 -11.93 2.15
C ASP A 72 -22.95 -12.01 3.16
N SER A 73 -21.75 -11.55 2.78
CA SER A 73 -20.54 -11.66 3.60
C SER A 73 -20.05 -10.30 4.08
N SER A 74 -19.46 -10.30 5.26
CA SER A 74 -18.78 -9.14 5.84
C SER A 74 -17.27 -9.36 5.79
N VAL A 75 -16.54 -8.46 5.11
CA VAL A 75 -15.11 -8.60 4.85
C VAL A 75 -14.39 -7.34 5.29
N LYS A 76 -13.29 -7.47 6.04
CA LYS A 76 -12.41 -6.32 6.32
C LYS A 76 -11.55 -6.04 5.09
N ILE A 77 -11.61 -4.82 4.58
CA ILE A 77 -10.82 -4.34 3.45
C ILE A 77 -9.88 -3.23 3.94
N PRO A 78 -8.56 -3.34 3.76
CA PRO A 78 -7.63 -2.27 4.10
C PRO A 78 -8.01 -0.94 3.44
N GLN A 79 -7.75 0.18 4.09
CA GLN A 79 -7.91 1.48 3.44
C GLN A 79 -6.95 1.61 2.26
N ILE A 80 -7.35 2.41 1.25
CA ILE A 80 -6.54 2.61 0.05
C ILE A 80 -5.12 3.11 0.36
N TYR A 81 -4.97 3.96 1.38
CA TYR A 81 -3.68 4.50 1.83
C TYR A 81 -2.79 3.43 2.48
N ALA A 82 -3.38 2.49 3.22
CA ALA A 82 -2.66 1.34 3.76
C ALA A 82 -2.21 0.39 2.64
N MET A 83 -3.06 0.15 1.64
CA MET A 83 -2.67 -0.65 0.46
C MET A 83 -1.49 -0.03 -0.30
N MET A 84 -1.43 1.29 -0.41
CA MET A 84 -0.27 2.00 -0.99
C MET A 84 1.02 1.71 -0.22
N GLY A 85 0.98 1.80 1.11
CA GLY A 85 2.14 1.49 1.96
C GLY A 85 2.61 0.05 1.79
N LEU A 86 1.69 -0.92 1.83
CA LEU A 86 2.01 -2.33 1.59
C LEU A 86 2.66 -2.54 0.21
N LYS A 87 2.15 -1.85 -0.82
CA LYS A 87 2.70 -1.97 -2.18
C LYS A 87 4.11 -1.39 -2.28
N ILE A 88 4.39 -0.26 -1.61
CA ILE A 88 5.75 0.34 -1.55
C ILE A 88 6.73 -0.65 -0.91
N ILE A 89 6.36 -1.19 0.26
CA ILE A 89 7.20 -2.13 1.01
C ILE A 89 7.51 -3.37 0.18
N VAL A 90 6.47 -4.05 -0.35
CA VAL A 90 6.65 -5.27 -1.15
C VAL A 90 7.39 -5.02 -2.45
N TRP A 91 7.25 -3.84 -3.06
CA TRP A 91 8.01 -3.48 -4.26
C TRP A 91 9.51 -3.37 -3.95
N GLY A 92 9.88 -2.78 -2.82
CA GLY A 92 11.28 -2.60 -2.42
C GLY A 92 12.04 -3.89 -2.09
N GLU A 93 11.32 -4.99 -1.82
CA GLU A 93 11.91 -6.31 -1.59
C GLU A 93 12.24 -7.08 -2.88
N ARG A 94 11.82 -6.58 -4.05
CA ARG A 94 12.02 -7.29 -5.32
C ARG A 94 13.45 -7.09 -5.81
N ALA A 95 14.17 -8.19 -6.03
CA ALA A 95 15.47 -8.17 -6.68
C ALA A 95 15.43 -7.58 -8.11
N PHE A 96 14.30 -7.75 -8.81
CA PHE A 96 14.05 -7.18 -10.14
C PHE A 96 12.66 -6.53 -10.16
N PRO A 97 12.53 -5.22 -9.88
CA PRO A 97 11.26 -4.53 -9.88
C PRO A 97 10.73 -4.40 -11.32
N THR A 98 9.62 -5.09 -11.62
CA THR A 98 9.08 -5.17 -13.00
C THR A 98 7.67 -4.60 -13.15
N ASP A 99 6.92 -4.40 -12.07
CA ASP A 99 5.52 -3.98 -12.11
C ASP A 99 5.08 -3.32 -10.80
N CYS A 100 4.60 -2.08 -10.89
CA CYS A 100 3.94 -1.37 -9.80
C CYS A 100 2.62 -0.71 -10.25
N THR A 101 1.98 -1.22 -11.30
CA THR A 101 0.80 -0.59 -11.92
C THR A 101 -0.39 -0.48 -10.95
N ASP A 102 -0.54 -1.40 -10.02
CA ASP A 102 -1.55 -1.28 -8.94
C ASP A 102 -1.39 0.03 -8.16
N PHE A 103 -0.15 0.46 -7.90
CA PHE A 103 0.10 1.71 -7.18
C PHE A 103 -0.41 2.92 -7.96
N HIS A 104 -0.27 2.91 -9.29
CA HIS A 104 -0.86 3.94 -10.14
C HIS A 104 -2.37 4.04 -9.93
N HIS A 105 -3.05 2.89 -9.96
CA HIS A 105 -4.50 2.84 -9.73
C HIS A 105 -4.88 3.33 -8.34
N LEU A 106 -4.15 2.92 -7.31
CA LEU A 106 -4.38 3.38 -5.94
C LEU A 106 -4.23 4.90 -5.83
N LEU A 107 -3.15 5.47 -6.36
CA LEU A 107 -2.88 6.91 -6.26
C LEU A 107 -3.93 7.72 -7.01
N VAL A 108 -4.25 7.33 -8.25
CA VAL A 108 -5.30 7.99 -9.03
C VAL A 108 -6.67 7.88 -8.36
N ALA A 109 -7.02 6.71 -7.83
CA ALA A 109 -8.31 6.53 -7.13
C ALA A 109 -8.38 7.36 -5.85
N SER A 110 -7.27 7.49 -5.11
CA SER A 110 -7.22 8.30 -3.88
C SER A 110 -7.45 9.80 -4.13
N CYS A 111 -7.22 10.25 -5.37
CA CYS A 111 -7.44 11.63 -5.78
C CYS A 111 -8.85 11.90 -6.31
N LYS A 112 -9.70 10.87 -6.38
CA LYS A 112 -11.08 10.95 -6.91
C LYS A 112 -12.15 10.73 -5.84
N ILE A 113 -11.79 10.78 -4.55
CA ILE A 113 -12.72 10.48 -3.47
C ILE A 113 -13.61 11.70 -3.21
N LEU A 114 -14.91 11.51 -3.44
CA LEU A 114 -15.97 12.44 -3.06
C LEU A 114 -16.21 12.33 -1.55
N ASP A 115 -16.62 13.42 -0.91
CA ASP A 115 -17.13 13.36 0.46
C ASP A 115 -18.51 12.67 0.53
N GLU A 116 -19.08 12.57 1.73
CA GLU A 116 -20.40 11.95 1.97
C GLU A 116 -21.54 12.61 1.18
N SER A 117 -21.36 13.85 0.71
CA SER A 117 -22.33 14.60 -0.08
C SER A 117 -22.14 14.43 -1.59
N GLY A 118 -21.11 13.70 -2.03
CA GLY A 118 -20.78 13.53 -3.44
C GLY A 118 -20.04 14.73 -4.04
N GLU A 119 -19.58 15.67 -3.20
CA GLU A 119 -18.76 16.81 -3.60
C GLU A 119 -17.27 16.48 -3.53
N LEU A 120 -16.49 17.12 -4.39
CA LEU A 120 -15.04 17.06 -4.29
C LEU A 120 -14.58 17.91 -3.10
N TRP A 121 -14.22 17.22 -2.01
CA TRP A 121 -13.22 17.67 -1.01
C TRP A 121 -13.56 18.89 -0.13
N GLU A 122 -13.89 18.64 1.14
CA GLU A 122 -13.53 19.54 2.27
C GLU A 122 -12.21 19.07 2.91
N SER A 123 -11.14 19.88 2.82
CA SER A 123 -9.81 19.59 3.41
C SER A 123 -9.35 20.74 4.30
N PRO A 124 -8.80 20.48 5.51
CA PRO A 124 -8.06 21.50 6.24
C PRO A 124 -6.77 21.92 5.50
N LEU A 125 -6.30 21.13 4.52
CA LEU A 125 -5.13 21.51 3.71
C LEU A 125 -5.40 22.69 2.77
N TRP A 126 -6.67 23.05 2.53
CA TRP A 126 -7.02 24.28 1.80
C TRP A 126 -6.73 25.55 2.60
N GLU A 127 -6.43 25.43 3.90
CA GLU A 127 -6.06 26.54 4.76
C GLU A 127 -4.53 26.67 4.93
N ASP A 128 -3.75 25.74 4.36
CA ASP A 128 -2.29 25.70 4.44
C ASP A 128 -1.67 26.29 3.16
N GLU A 129 -1.30 27.58 3.20
CA GLU A 129 -0.76 28.31 2.05
C GLU A 129 0.50 27.66 1.47
N ASP A 130 1.39 27.12 2.31
CA ASP A 130 2.63 26.47 1.89
C ASP A 130 2.33 25.18 1.11
N VAL A 131 1.38 24.37 1.59
CA VAL A 131 0.96 23.14 0.90
C VAL A 131 0.25 23.46 -0.42
N ILE A 132 -0.58 24.51 -0.45
CA ILE A 132 -1.24 24.97 -1.67
C ILE A 132 -0.22 25.40 -2.72
N GLU A 133 0.80 26.16 -2.32
CA GLU A 133 1.89 26.57 -3.22
C GLU A 133 2.66 25.35 -3.75
N GLN A 134 3.03 24.41 -2.87
CA GLN A 134 3.71 23.16 -3.26
C GLN A 134 2.89 22.32 -4.23
N CYS A 135 1.56 22.36 -4.11
CA CYS A 135 0.62 21.66 -4.98
C CYS A 135 0.19 22.50 -6.19
N GLU A 136 0.80 23.66 -6.45
CA GLU A 136 0.48 24.57 -7.56
C GLU A 136 -1.01 24.99 -7.60
N GLY A 137 -1.69 25.00 -6.45
CA GLY A 137 -3.15 25.19 -6.37
C GLY A 137 -3.98 24.11 -7.08
N ASN A 138 -3.37 23.00 -7.47
CA ASN A 138 -4.03 21.92 -8.20
C ASN A 138 -4.70 20.94 -7.21
N PRO A 139 -6.02 20.74 -7.28
CA PRO A 139 -6.74 19.84 -6.39
C PRO A 139 -6.25 18.38 -6.42
N GLU A 140 -5.85 17.86 -7.58
CA GLU A 140 -5.35 16.48 -7.71
C GLU A 140 -3.98 16.32 -7.02
N LEU A 141 -3.12 17.34 -7.13
CA LEU A 141 -1.83 17.34 -6.43
C LEU A 141 -2.03 17.46 -4.91
N LEU A 142 -2.95 18.31 -4.47
CA LEU A 142 -3.31 18.43 -3.05
C LEU A 142 -3.87 17.11 -2.50
N ALA A 143 -4.72 16.42 -3.27
CA ALA A 143 -5.26 15.12 -2.88
C ALA A 143 -4.17 14.05 -2.79
N ALA A 144 -3.21 14.05 -3.73
CA ALA A 144 -2.05 13.15 -3.69
C ALA A 144 -1.15 13.43 -2.48
N TYR A 145 -0.87 14.70 -2.17
CA TYR A 145 -0.17 15.09 -0.95
C TYR A 145 -0.91 14.61 0.31
N SER A 146 -2.23 14.81 0.37
CA SER A 146 -3.03 14.31 1.48
C SER A 146 -3.00 12.79 1.59
N ALA A 147 -3.01 12.06 0.47
CA ALA A 147 -2.91 10.60 0.48
C ALA A 147 -1.58 10.14 1.11
N GLY A 148 -0.49 10.85 0.82
CA GLY A 148 0.81 10.63 1.47
C GLY A 148 0.76 10.84 2.99
N ARG A 149 0.16 11.95 3.43
CA ARG A 149 -0.04 12.22 4.87
C ARG A 149 -0.92 11.17 5.54
N LYS A 150 -2.03 10.77 4.92
CA LYS A 150 -2.93 9.75 5.46
C LYS A 150 -2.21 8.40 5.60
N LEU A 151 -1.39 8.02 4.61
CA LEU A 151 -0.52 6.85 4.73
C LEU A 151 0.41 6.99 5.94
N ALA A 152 1.09 8.13 6.10
CA ALA A 152 2.01 8.35 7.21
C ALA A 152 1.35 8.42 8.60
N VAL A 153 0.04 8.69 8.67
CA VAL A 153 -0.73 8.53 9.92
C VAL A 153 -1.06 7.06 10.17
N LEU A 154 -1.45 6.32 9.13
CA LEU A 154 -1.83 4.91 9.26
C LEU A 154 -0.63 4.01 9.54
N PHE A 155 0.45 4.19 8.78
CA PHE A 155 1.72 3.51 8.97
C PHE A 155 2.54 4.44 9.83
N ALA A 156 2.83 4.05 11.06
CA ALA A 156 3.70 4.79 11.98
C ALA A 156 4.93 3.93 12.32
N GLY A 157 5.98 4.57 12.84
CA GLY A 157 7.20 3.87 13.25
C GLY A 157 7.84 3.08 12.10
N VAL A 158 8.22 1.82 12.38
CA VAL A 158 9.06 1.00 11.48
C VAL A 158 8.43 0.74 10.10
N ALA A 159 7.10 0.71 9.98
CA ALA A 159 6.44 0.52 8.69
C ALA A 159 6.54 1.78 7.82
N LEU A 160 6.38 2.95 8.43
CA LEU A 160 6.55 4.24 7.74
C LEU A 160 8.00 4.48 7.36
N GLU A 161 8.91 4.25 8.30
CA GLU A 161 10.36 4.36 8.08
C GLU A 161 10.77 3.49 6.89
N ARG A 162 10.25 2.27 6.79
CA ARG A 162 10.53 1.39 5.64
C ARG A 162 10.02 1.95 4.32
N CYS A 163 8.80 2.50 4.27
CA CYS A 163 8.30 3.20 3.08
C CYS A 163 9.23 4.37 2.68
N ILE A 164 9.62 5.19 3.66
CA ILE A 164 10.50 6.35 3.44
C ILE A 164 11.87 5.90 2.97
N GLU A 165 12.47 4.89 3.58
CA GLU A 165 13.78 4.33 3.19
C GLU A 165 13.79 3.88 1.73
N ILE A 166 12.79 3.10 1.31
CA ILE A 166 12.69 2.59 -0.07
C ILE A 166 12.60 3.75 -1.06
N LEU A 167 11.78 4.75 -0.73
CA LEU A 167 11.52 5.91 -1.59
C LEU A 167 12.52 7.06 -1.39
N ALA A 168 13.42 7.02 -0.41
CA ALA A 168 14.41 8.07 -0.21
C ALA A 168 15.50 8.03 -1.30
N ASP A 169 15.81 6.83 -1.79
CA ASP A 169 16.71 6.62 -2.92
C ASP A 169 16.09 7.16 -4.22
N PRO A 170 16.72 8.15 -4.88
CA PRO A 170 16.19 8.74 -6.11
C PRO A 170 16.08 7.75 -7.27
N GLY A 171 17.00 6.78 -7.38
CA GLY A 171 16.97 5.72 -8.39
C GLY A 171 15.79 4.79 -8.16
N ASN A 172 15.51 4.42 -6.91
CA ASN A 172 14.31 3.66 -6.57
C ASN A 172 13.04 4.43 -6.95
N ARG A 173 12.93 5.73 -6.62
CA ARG A 173 11.75 6.53 -7.02
C ARG A 173 11.54 6.55 -8.52
N GLU A 174 12.61 6.74 -9.29
CA GLU A 174 12.53 6.75 -10.75
C GLU A 174 12.00 5.40 -11.28
N VAL A 175 12.59 4.29 -10.83
CA VAL A 175 12.17 2.95 -11.26
C VAL A 175 10.75 2.63 -10.76
N PHE A 176 10.37 3.06 -9.56
CA PHE A 176 9.03 2.89 -9.01
C PHE A 176 7.99 3.55 -9.91
N VAL A 177 8.22 4.81 -10.29
CA VAL A 177 7.34 5.57 -11.18
C VAL A 177 7.29 4.93 -12.59
N ILE A 178 8.43 4.53 -13.14
CA ILE A 178 8.49 3.85 -14.45
C ILE A 178 7.66 2.56 -14.42
N THR A 179 7.82 1.75 -13.37
CA THR A 179 7.09 0.47 -13.25
C THR A 179 5.61 0.67 -12.91
N ALA A 180 5.22 1.78 -12.27
CA ALA A 180 3.82 2.15 -12.09
C ALA A 180 3.15 2.60 -13.39
N LEU A 181 3.91 3.27 -14.27
CA LEU A 181 3.45 3.75 -15.57
C LEU A 181 3.63 2.74 -16.72
N ARG A 182 4.03 1.50 -16.43
CA ARG A 182 4.37 0.49 -17.45
C ARG A 182 3.31 0.32 -18.55
N ASP A 183 2.04 0.33 -18.16
CA ASP A 183 0.91 0.15 -19.07
C ASP A 183 0.36 1.47 -19.64
N TYR A 184 0.94 2.61 -19.26
CA TYR A 184 0.50 3.95 -19.63
C TYR A 184 1.49 4.65 -20.56
N ARG A 185 1.11 4.76 -21.85
CA ARG A 185 1.98 5.30 -22.90
C ARG A 185 1.74 6.78 -23.23
N ASP A 186 0.69 7.40 -22.68
CA ASP A 186 0.40 8.82 -22.93
C ASP A 186 1.38 9.73 -22.15
N PRO A 187 2.20 10.55 -22.84
CA PRO A 187 3.16 11.43 -22.19
C PRO A 187 2.53 12.43 -21.20
N ARG A 188 1.29 12.89 -21.45
CA ARG A 188 0.60 13.86 -20.60
C ARG A 188 0.16 13.21 -19.28
N THR A 189 -0.46 12.02 -19.37
CA THR A 189 -0.80 11.21 -18.20
C THR A 189 0.43 10.92 -17.36
N ASN A 190 1.54 10.60 -18.01
CA ASN A 190 2.80 10.30 -17.34
C ASN A 190 3.40 11.52 -16.63
N SER A 191 3.25 12.73 -17.21
CA SER A 191 3.74 13.96 -16.57
C SER A 191 2.90 14.35 -15.35
N ASN A 192 1.56 14.24 -15.41
CA ASN A 192 0.70 14.56 -14.26
C ASN A 192 0.93 13.58 -13.12
N TYR A 193 0.98 12.28 -13.44
CA TYR A 193 1.22 11.23 -12.45
C TYR A 193 2.56 11.39 -11.73
N LYS A 194 3.62 11.80 -12.45
CA LYS A 194 4.92 12.12 -11.84
C LYS A 194 4.78 13.23 -10.79
N LYS A 195 4.08 14.32 -11.09
CA LYS A 195 3.84 15.39 -10.11
C LYS A 195 3.05 14.88 -8.90
N MET A 196 1.97 14.12 -9.13
CA MET A 196 1.18 13.51 -8.06
C MET A 196 2.05 12.64 -7.15
N TYR A 197 2.93 11.83 -7.73
CA TYR A 197 3.82 10.96 -6.97
C TYR A 197 4.83 11.76 -6.13
N GLU A 198 5.39 12.84 -6.67
CA GLU A 198 6.33 13.69 -5.91
C GLU A 198 5.65 14.36 -4.71
N VAL A 199 4.47 14.96 -4.88
CA VAL A 199 3.75 15.58 -3.77
C VAL A 199 3.21 14.53 -2.78
N PHE A 200 2.84 13.34 -3.25
CA PHE A 200 2.53 12.20 -2.38
C PHE A 200 3.72 11.82 -1.50
N PHE A 201 4.91 11.68 -2.09
CA PHE A 201 6.12 11.38 -1.34
C PHE A 201 6.48 12.49 -0.35
N LEU A 202 6.28 13.75 -0.73
CA LEU A 202 6.43 14.88 0.18
C LEU A 202 5.49 14.75 1.38
N GLY A 203 4.22 14.46 1.14
CA GLY A 203 3.22 14.26 2.19
C GLY A 203 3.55 13.13 3.17
N ILE A 204 4.17 12.04 2.70
CA ILE A 204 4.66 10.96 3.58
C ILE A 204 5.72 11.47 4.57
N ARG A 205 6.54 12.45 4.17
CA ARG A 205 7.71 12.91 4.94
C ARG A 205 7.42 14.05 5.93
N THR A 206 6.20 14.59 5.96
CA THR A 206 5.87 15.81 6.72
C THR A 206 5.25 15.53 8.10
N ILE A 207 5.26 14.29 8.59
CA ILE A 207 4.70 13.91 9.91
C ILE A 207 5.80 13.73 10.94
#